data_AF-A0A3D1RU85-F1
#
_entry.id   AF-A0A3D1RU85-F1
#
_cell.length_a   1.000
_cell.length_b   1.000
_cell.length_c   1.000
_cell.angle_alpha   90.00
_cell.angle_beta   90.00
_cell.angle_gamma   90.00
#
_symmetry.space_group_name_H-M   'P 1'
#
loop_
_entity.id
_entity.type
_entity.pdbx_description
1 polymer ?
#
loop_
_entity_poly.entity_id
_entity_poly.type
_entity_poly.pdbx_seq_one_letter_code
_entity_poly.pdbx_strand_id
1 'polypeptide(L)'
;MINQHDMPPRAFTDHDHGLCAQAALASARNLCARRSLKLTPARETVLNILLESHAALGAYTILEKLARAGFRAQPPVAYRA
;
A
#
# COMPACT_ATOMS: atom_id res chain seq x y z
N MET A 1 30.21 14.31 -9.44
CA MET A 1 29.31 13.14 -9.58
C MET A 1 28.45 13.09 -8.33
N ILE A 2 27.18 13.49 -8.42
CA ILE A 2 26.25 13.43 -7.28
C ILE A 2 25.60 12.04 -7.35
N ASN A 3 25.86 11.19 -6.36
CA ASN A 3 25.26 9.86 -6.29
C ASN A 3 23.75 9.98 -6.13
N GLN A 4 22.99 9.15 -6.86
CA GLN A 4 21.52 9.12 -6.87
C GLN A 4 20.89 8.65 -5.53
N HIS A 5 21.66 8.59 -4.44
CA HIS A 5 21.25 8.15 -3.10
C HIS A 5 21.06 9.29 -2.09
N ASP A 6 21.35 10.54 -2.46
CA ASP A 6 21.35 11.69 -1.54
C ASP A 6 20.05 12.52 -1.56
N MET A 7 19.06 12.09 -2.35
CA MET A 7 17.76 12.76 -2.42
C MET A 7 16.76 12.04 -1.51
N PRO A 8 16.05 12.77 -0.60
CA PRO A 8 15.05 12.16 0.25
C PRO A 8 14.01 11.41 -0.60
N PRO A 9 13.51 10.25 -0.14
CA PRO A 9 12.50 9.52 -0.89
C PRO A 9 11.32 10.44 -1.19
N ARG A 10 10.78 10.40 -2.42
CA ARG A 10 9.63 11.22 -2.81
C ARG A 10 8.46 11.14 -1.83
N ALA A 11 8.30 10.02 -1.12
CA ALA A 11 7.31 9.83 -0.08
C ALA A 11 7.41 10.83 1.09
N PHE A 12 8.59 11.38 1.38
CA PHE A 12 8.84 12.27 2.52
C PHE A 12 9.14 13.72 2.12
N THR A 13 8.87 14.08 0.86
CA THR A 13 8.92 15.46 0.36
C THR A 13 7.55 15.89 -0.12
N ASP A 14 7.36 17.18 -0.39
CA ASP A 14 6.12 17.65 -1.02
C ASP A 14 5.95 17.01 -2.41
N HIS A 15 4.76 16.49 -2.67
CA HIS A 15 4.38 15.84 -3.94
C HIS A 15 2.86 15.65 -4.03
N ASP A 16 2.37 15.38 -5.24
CA ASP A 16 0.99 14.94 -5.45
C ASP A 16 0.82 13.50 -4.95
N HIS A 17 0.21 13.38 -3.77
CA HIS A 17 -0.03 12.09 -3.14
C HIS A 17 -1.03 11.22 -3.92
N GLY A 18 -1.99 11.82 -4.63
CA GLY A 18 -2.94 11.09 -5.46
C GLY A 18 -2.23 10.37 -6.61
N LEU A 19 -1.31 11.05 -7.30
CA LEU A 19 -0.46 10.44 -8.32
C LEU A 19 0.49 9.40 -7.73
N CYS A 20 1.04 9.65 -6.54
CA CYS A 20 1.90 8.70 -5.85
C CYS A 20 1.19 7.38 -5.53
N ALA A 21 0.02 7.43 -4.90
CA ALA A 21 -0.77 6.25 -4.54
C ALA A 21 -1.20 5.46 -5.80
N GLN A 22 -1.65 6.15 -6.84
CA GLN A 22 -2.01 5.52 -8.13
C GLN A 22 -0.82 4.81 -8.76
N ALA A 23 0.35 5.45 -8.79
CA ALA A 23 1.58 4.84 -9.33
C ALA A 23 2.01 3.61 -8.51
N ALA A 24 1.90 3.67 -7.18
CA ALA A 24 2.22 2.55 -6.29
C ALA A 24 1.28 1.34 -6.53
N LEU A 25 -0.03 1.58 -6.64
CA LEU A 25 -1.00 0.52 -6.97
C LEU A 25 -0.75 -0.11 -8.34
N ALA A 26 -0.49 0.72 -9.36
CA ALA A 26 -0.15 0.23 -10.69
C ALA A 26 1.12 -0.63 -10.67
N SER A 27 2.14 -0.19 -9.92
CA SER A 27 3.38 -0.95 -9.73
C SER A 27 3.13 -2.30 -9.05
N ALA A 28 2.31 -2.33 -7.99
CA ALA A 28 1.94 -3.57 -7.30
C ALA A 28 1.19 -4.55 -8.21
N ARG A 29 0.20 -4.06 -8.98
CA ARG A 29 -0.54 -4.86 -9.97
C ARG A 29 0.41 -5.48 -11.00
N ASN A 30 1.31 -4.67 -11.57
CA ASN A 30 2.30 -5.12 -12.54
C ASN A 30 3.27 -6.16 -11.94
N LEU A 31 3.72 -5.95 -10.70
CA LEU A 31 4.61 -6.88 -10.02
C LEU A 31 3.93 -8.23 -9.76
N CYS A 32 2.68 -8.21 -9.26
CA CYS A 32 1.90 -9.42 -9.04
C CYS A 32 1.66 -10.18 -10.34
N ALA A 33 1.30 -9.48 -11.42
CA ALA A 33 1.12 -10.08 -12.74
C ALA A 33 2.41 -10.75 -13.26
N ARG A 34 3.54 -10.04 -13.20
CA ARG A 34 4.86 -10.56 -13.63
C ARG A 34 5.32 -11.77 -12.83
N ARG A 35 4.96 -11.85 -11.55
CA ARG A 35 5.34 -12.94 -10.64
C ARG A 35 4.27 -14.03 -10.51
N SER A 36 3.19 -13.96 -11.30
CA SER A 36 2.04 -14.86 -11.20
C SER A 36 1.44 -14.96 -9.79
N LEU A 37 1.52 -13.86 -9.02
CA LEU A 37 0.93 -13.74 -7.69
C LEU A 37 -0.49 -13.20 -7.80
N LYS A 38 -1.39 -13.72 -6.97
CA LYS A 38 -2.74 -13.16 -6.84
C LYS A 38 -2.73 -11.94 -5.92
N LEU A 39 -2.95 -10.76 -6.50
CA LEU A 39 -3.41 -9.58 -5.78
C LEU A 39 -4.92 -9.71 -5.61
N THR A 40 -5.36 -10.27 -4.50
CA THR A 40 -6.78 -10.44 -4.21
C THR A 40 -7.42 -9.09 -3.87
N PRO A 41 -8.76 -8.94 -3.97
CA PRO A 41 -9.43 -7.70 -3.59
C PRO A 41 -9.12 -7.26 -2.15
N ALA A 42 -8.98 -8.21 -1.23
CA ALA A 42 -8.60 -7.91 0.16
C ALA A 42 -7.16 -7.34 0.25
N ARG A 43 -6.20 -7.92 -0.47
CA ARG A 43 -4.80 -7.43 -0.50
C ARG A 43 -4.70 -6.05 -1.13
N GLU A 44 -5.41 -5.84 -2.23
CA GLU A 44 -5.48 -4.53 -2.87
C GLU A 44 -6.12 -3.48 -1.97
N THR A 45 -7.15 -3.86 -1.20
CA THR A 45 -7.78 -2.96 -0.22
C THR A 45 -6.82 -2.60 0.90
N VAL A 46 -6.08 -3.57 1.46
CA VAL A 46 -5.04 -3.30 2.46
C VAL A 46 -3.97 -2.37 1.91
N LEU A 47 -3.51 -2.58 0.67
CA LEU A 47 -2.54 -1.70 0.04
C LEU A 47 -3.09 -0.28 -0.15
N ASN A 48 -4.36 -0.13 -0.57
CA ASN A 48 -5.01 1.18 -0.63
C ASN A 48 -5.04 1.87 0.72
N ILE A 49 -5.43 1.16 1.79
CA ILE A 49 -5.45 1.69 3.17
C ILE A 49 -4.05 2.19 3.58
N LEU A 50 -3.01 1.40 3.30
CA LEU A 50 -1.62 1.78 3.60
C LEU A 50 -1.15 2.99 2.79
N LEU A 51 -1.71 3.21 1.60
CA LEU A 51 -1.38 4.32 0.70
C LEU A 51 -2.22 5.58 0.95
N GLU A 52 -3.11 5.60 1.95
CA GLU A 52 -3.89 6.81 2.29
C GLU A 52 -3.02 7.94 2.86
N SER A 53 -1.85 7.62 3.41
CA SER A 53 -0.89 8.59 3.93
C SER A 53 0.50 7.99 4.06
N HIS A 54 1.54 8.82 4.09
CA HIS A 54 2.92 8.40 4.41
C HIS A 54 3.16 8.32 5.92
N ALA A 55 2.28 7.62 6.64
CA ALA A 55 2.36 7.41 8.07
C ALA A 55 2.21 5.93 8.42
N ALA A 56 2.87 5.50 9.49
CA ALA A 56 2.70 4.14 10.00
C ALA A 56 1.26 3.95 10.51
N LEU A 57 0.63 2.85 10.11
CA LEU A 57 -0.68 2.44 10.60
C LEU A 57 -0.56 1.20 11.49
N GLY A 58 -1.29 1.21 12.61
CA GLY A 58 -1.42 0.03 13.45
C GLY A 58 -2.23 -1.06 12.77
N ALA A 59 -1.91 -2.33 13.06
CA ALA A 59 -2.61 -3.47 12.50
C ALA A 59 -4.13 -3.45 12.76
N TYR A 60 -4.55 -2.97 13.94
CA TYR A 60 -5.98 -2.85 14.29
C TYR A 60 -6.72 -1.80 13.45
N THR A 61 -6.07 -0.69 13.14
CA THR A 61 -6.65 0.35 12.25
C THR A 61 -6.87 -0.20 10.85
N ILE A 62 -5.92 -1.01 10.35
CA ILE A 62 -6.06 -1.69 9.05
C ILE A 62 -7.23 -2.67 9.09
N LEU A 63 -7.35 -3.48 10.16
CA LEU A 63 -8.45 -4.43 10.34
C LEU A 63 -9.81 -3.72 10.37
N GLU A 64 -9.92 -2.61 11.11
CA GLU A 64 -11.16 -1.83 11.19
C GLU A 64 -11.58 -1.30 9.81
N LYS A 65 -10.65 -0.66 9.09
CA LYS A 65 -10.91 -0.14 7.73
C LYS A 65 -11.27 -1.25 6.75
N LEU A 66 -10.60 -2.40 6.85
CA LEU A 66 -10.88 -3.57 6.04
C LEU A 66 -12.27 -4.16 6.34
N ALA A 67 -12.68 -4.19 7.61
CA ALA A 67 -14.03 -4.60 8.02
C ALA A 67 -15.10 -3.66 7.45
N ARG A 68 -14.85 -2.34 7.51
CA ARG A 68 -15.74 -1.31 6.94
C ARG A 68 -15.88 -1.43 5.42
N ALA A 69 -14.85 -1.94 4.74
CA ALA A 69 -14.88 -2.27 3.32
C ALA A 69 -15.56 -3.63 3.00
N GLY A 70 -16.16 -4.30 4.00
CA GLY A 70 -16.93 -5.55 3.81
C GLY A 70 -16.08 -6.82 3.81
N PHE A 71 -14.79 -6.73 4.15
CA PHE A 71 -13.91 -7.89 4.19
C PHE A 71 -13.83 -8.50 5.59
N ARG A 72 -13.51 -9.79 5.66
CA ARG A 72 -13.25 -10.48 6.93
C ARG A 72 -11.96 -9.94 7.55
N ALA A 73 -12.09 -9.14 8.60
CA ALA A 73 -10.98 -8.52 9.32
C ALA A 73 -10.52 -9.35 10.53
N GLN A 74 -9.96 -10.52 10.28
CA GLN A 74 -9.32 -11.33 11.32
C GLN A 74 -7.83 -10.99 11.41
N PRO A 75 -7.18 -11.07 12.59
CA PRO A 75 -5.76 -10.73 12.73
C PRO A 75 -4.84 -11.37 11.67
N PRO A 76 -5.00 -12.66 11.29
CA PRO A 76 -4.17 -13.27 10.25
C PRO A 76 -4.26 -12.59 8.87
N VAL A 77 -5.33 -11.87 8.58
CA VAL A 77 -5.54 -11.18 7.29
C VAL A 77 -4.63 -9.95 7.20
N ALA A 78 -4.53 -9.15 8.28
CA ALA A 78 -3.61 -8.01 8.30
C ALA A 78 -2.15 -8.46 8.18
N TYR A 79 -1.77 -9.61 8.76
CA TYR A 79 -0.39 -10.09 8.75
C TYR A 79 0.02 -10.84 7.47
N ARG A 80 -0.93 -11.37 6.69
CA ARG A 80 -0.66 -12.15 5.45
C ARG A 80 -0.95 -11.40 4.15
N ALA A 81 -1.46 -10.17 4.28
CA ALA A 81 -1.82 -9.34 3.14
C ALA A 81 -0.61 -9.07 2.27
#